data_AF-A0A816G886-F1
#
_entry.id   AF-A0A816G886-F1
#
_cell.length_a   1.000
_cell.length_b   1.000
_cell.length_c   1.000
_cell.angle_alpha   90.00
_cell.angle_beta   90.00
_cell.angle_gamma   90.00
#
_symmetry.space_group_name_H-M   'P 1'
#
loop_
_entity.id
_entity.type
_entity.pdbx_description
1 polymer ?
#
loop_
_entity_poly.entity_id
_entity_poly.type
_entity_poly.pdbx_seq_one_letter_code
_entity_poly.pdbx_strand_id
1 'polypeptide(L)'
;MAKYRNNLPQLLSDKLFIISGGLETALIYKGGIDLPCFASCYALIKDTDREWMKNHIAKFVKVGQQYNVGVILETPTWRANPDWINKIDFSGEDVVSINRKAVDLINDIRNEYQTEKVPIVINGVV
;
A
#
# COMPACT_ATOMS: atom_id res chain seq x y z
N MET A 1 -1.74 -18.85 -3.87
CA MET A 1 -0.33 -18.75 -3.40
C MET A 1 0.18 -17.34 -3.65
N ALA A 2 1.09 -16.82 -2.83
CA ALA A 2 1.68 -15.49 -3.02
C ALA A 2 2.63 -15.47 -4.24
N LYS A 3 2.34 -14.64 -5.24
CA LYS A 3 2.94 -14.66 -6.59
C LYS A 3 4.48 -14.67 -6.63
N TYR A 4 5.13 -13.84 -5.82
CA TYR A 4 6.59 -13.66 -5.84
C TYR A 4 7.31 -14.19 -4.59
N ARG A 5 6.69 -15.13 -3.85
CA ARG A 5 7.25 -15.63 -2.57
C ARG A 5 8.70 -16.13 -2.68
N ASN A 6 9.04 -16.82 -3.78
CA ASN A 6 10.36 -17.41 -3.97
C ASN A 6 11.20 -16.72 -5.05
N ASN A 7 10.57 -15.88 -5.88
CA ASN A 7 11.20 -15.29 -7.08
C ASN A 7 10.81 -13.81 -7.16
N LEU A 8 11.57 -12.98 -6.46
CA LEU A 8 11.37 -11.54 -6.41
C LEU A 8 11.95 -10.89 -7.68
N PRO A 9 11.12 -10.31 -8.57
CA PRO A 9 11.60 -9.82 -9.86
C PRO A 9 12.59 -8.65 -9.73
N GLN A 10 12.53 -7.88 -8.64
CA GLN A 10 13.47 -6.80 -8.35
C GLN A 10 14.86 -7.28 -7.95
N LEU A 11 15.02 -8.57 -7.60
CA LEU A 11 16.33 -9.17 -7.26
C LEU A 11 16.89 -10.01 -8.40
N LEU A 12 16.03 -10.51 -9.29
CA LEU A 12 16.38 -11.52 -10.30
C LEU A 12 16.43 -10.98 -11.73
N SER A 13 15.94 -9.76 -11.97
CA SER A 13 15.95 -9.15 -13.31
C SER A 13 16.79 -7.89 -13.34
N ASP A 14 17.31 -7.54 -14.52
CA ASP A 14 18.04 -6.29 -14.76
C ASP A 14 17.12 -5.06 -14.91
N LYS A 15 15.82 -5.22 -14.63
CA LYS A 15 14.86 -4.11 -14.69
C LYS A 15 15.06 -3.17 -13.51
N LEU A 16 14.94 -1.86 -13.77
CA LEU A 16 14.78 -0.87 -12.71
C LEU A 16 13.41 -1.03 -12.03
N PHE A 17 13.38 -0.70 -10.74
CA PHE A 17 12.17 -0.63 -9.93
C PHE A 17 12.08 0.74 -9.28
N ILE A 18 10.86 1.28 -9.24
CA ILE A 18 10.51 2.44 -8.43
C ILE A 18 9.69 1.99 -7.22
N ILE A 19 9.70 2.78 -6.16
CA ILE A 19 8.88 2.54 -4.96
C ILE A 19 7.79 3.61 -4.84
N SER A 20 6.64 3.25 -4.27
CA SER A 20 5.65 4.24 -3.86
C SER A 20 6.28 5.24 -2.89
N GLY A 21 5.94 6.52 -3.04
CA GLY A 21 6.39 7.58 -2.13
C GLY A 21 5.63 7.56 -0.80
N GLY A 22 6.05 8.43 0.12
CA GLY A 22 5.43 8.55 1.45
C GLY A 22 3.92 8.79 1.39
N LEU A 23 3.17 7.96 2.12
CA LEU A 23 1.71 7.91 2.05
C LEU A 23 1.04 8.85 3.05
N GLU A 24 1.54 8.92 4.28
CA GLU A 24 0.91 9.65 5.38
C GLU A 24 0.83 11.15 5.10
N THR A 25 1.92 11.74 4.60
CA THR A 25 1.94 13.16 4.21
C THR A 25 1.02 13.42 3.02
N ALA A 26 0.90 12.49 2.08
CA ALA A 26 -0.03 12.61 0.97
C ALA A 26 -1.49 12.55 1.46
N LEU A 27 -1.82 11.63 2.37
CA LEU A 27 -3.15 11.51 2.96
C LEU A 27 -3.59 12.81 3.65
N ILE A 28 -2.71 13.40 4.45
CA ILE A 28 -3.00 14.63 5.18
C ILE A 28 -3.09 15.83 4.22
N TYR A 29 -2.02 16.12 3.46
CA TYR A 29 -1.91 17.37 2.72
C TYR A 29 -2.64 17.37 1.36
N LYS A 30 -2.84 16.19 0.76
CA LYS A 30 -3.53 16.07 -0.55
C LYS A 30 -4.91 15.42 -0.41
N GLY A 31 -5.09 14.54 0.57
CA GLY A 31 -6.35 13.87 0.83
C GLY A 31 -7.27 14.62 1.80
N GLY A 32 -6.71 15.50 2.64
CA GLY A 32 -7.46 16.11 3.73
C GLY A 32 -7.94 15.09 4.77
N ILE A 33 -7.27 13.92 4.83
CA ILE A 33 -7.63 12.80 5.69
C ILE A 33 -6.90 12.96 7.03
N ASP A 34 -7.67 12.99 8.11
CA ASP A 34 -7.12 12.97 9.45
C ASP A 34 -6.57 11.59 9.80
N LEU A 35 -5.35 11.55 10.34
CA LEU A 35 -4.64 10.34 10.72
C LEU A 35 -4.29 10.39 12.20
N PRO A 36 -5.15 9.86 13.10
CA PRO A 36 -4.82 9.71 14.51
C PRO A 36 -3.47 9.02 14.68
N CYS A 37 -2.61 9.64 15.50
CA CYS A 37 -1.23 9.18 15.70
C CYS A 37 -0.45 8.94 14.40
N PHE A 38 -0.77 9.64 13.30
CA PHE A 38 -0.08 9.46 12.01
C PHE A 38 -0.11 8.00 11.50
N ALA A 39 -1.13 7.23 11.87
CA ALA A 39 -1.27 5.82 11.49
C ALA A 39 -2.02 5.69 10.16
N SER A 40 -1.34 5.32 9.08
CA SER A 40 -1.95 5.23 7.73
C SER A 40 -3.03 4.16 7.63
N CYS A 41 -2.96 3.11 8.45
CA CYS A 41 -3.98 2.08 8.51
C CYS A 41 -5.35 2.59 8.97
N TYR A 42 -5.43 3.75 9.64
CA TYR A 42 -6.70 4.35 10.05
C TYR A 42 -7.57 4.75 8.85
N ALA A 43 -6.93 5.17 7.75
CA ALA A 43 -7.63 5.51 6.50
C ALA A 43 -8.29 4.30 5.82
N LEU A 44 -8.10 3.07 6.31
CA LEU A 44 -8.79 1.88 5.81
C LEU A 44 -10.21 1.70 6.37
N ILE A 45 -10.58 2.47 7.40
CA ILE A 45 -11.88 2.33 8.07
C ILE A 45 -13.01 2.90 7.21
N LYS A 46 -12.77 4.08 6.60
CA LYS A 46 -13.75 4.75 5.75
C LYS A 46 -13.49 4.39 4.30
N ASP A 47 -14.52 3.93 3.60
CA ASP A 47 -14.42 3.56 2.18
C ASP A 47 -13.94 4.73 1.30
N THR A 48 -14.33 5.96 1.62
CA THR A 48 -13.87 7.16 0.89
C THR A 48 -12.37 7.35 0.96
N ASP A 49 -11.78 7.11 2.13
CA ASP A 49 -10.35 7.32 2.38
C ASP A 49 -9.55 6.17 1.78
N ARG A 50 -10.09 4.94 1.85
CA ARG A 50 -9.57 3.75 1.16
C ARG A 50 -9.54 3.96 -0.36
N GLU A 51 -10.62 4.44 -0.96
CA GLU A 51 -10.68 4.73 -2.40
C GLU A 51 -9.71 5.85 -2.79
N TRP A 52 -9.58 6.88 -1.96
CA TRP A 52 -8.57 7.91 -2.18
C TRP A 52 -7.15 7.33 -2.16
N MET A 53 -6.82 6.48 -1.18
CA MET A 53 -5.54 5.77 -1.10
C MET A 53 -5.29 4.92 -2.34
N LYS A 54 -6.27 4.11 -2.76
CA LYS A 54 -6.18 3.27 -3.96
C LYS A 54 -5.78 4.12 -5.17
N ASN A 55 -6.51 5.20 -5.39
CA ASN A 55 -6.29 6.12 -6.51
C ASN A 55 -4.95 6.86 -6.42
N HIS A 56 -4.50 7.20 -5.21
CA HIS A 56 -3.21 7.83 -4.99
C HIS A 56 -2.05 6.88 -5.34
N ILE A 57 -2.07 5.67 -4.77
CA ILE A 57 -1.03 4.66 -4.94
C ILE A 57 -0.95 4.18 -6.39
N ALA A 58 -2.09 4.05 -7.09
CA ALA A 58 -2.13 3.67 -8.50
C ALA A 58 -1.37 4.65 -9.43
N LYS A 59 -1.13 5.90 -9.02
CA LYS A 59 -0.32 6.85 -9.80
C LYS A 59 1.13 6.38 -9.97
N PHE A 60 1.70 5.71 -8.97
CA PHE A 60 3.06 5.15 -9.08
C PHE A 60 3.11 4.02 -10.11
N VAL A 61 2.04 3.22 -10.21
CA VAL A 61 1.94 2.18 -11.24
C VAL A 61 1.87 2.78 -12.64
N LYS A 62 1.13 3.88 -12.80
CA LYS A 62 1.07 4.63 -14.08
C LYS A 62 2.46 5.16 -14.50
N VAL A 63 3.27 5.62 -13.55
CA VAL A 63 4.68 5.98 -13.81
C VAL A 63 5.47 4.74 -14.25
N GLY A 64 5.32 3.61 -13.56
CA GLY A 64 5.94 2.34 -13.96
C GLY A 64 5.58 1.91 -15.39
N GLN A 65 4.32 2.07 -15.78
CA GLN A 65 3.82 1.82 -17.14
C GLN A 65 4.43 2.76 -18.16
N GLN A 66 4.52 4.06 -17.86
CA GLN A 66 5.12 5.05 -18.76
C GLN A 66 6.58 4.74 -19.09
N TYR A 67 7.36 4.26 -18.11
CA TYR A 67 8.79 3.99 -18.27
C TYR A 67 9.15 2.51 -18.45
N ASN A 68 8.17 1.61 -18.49
CA ASN A 68 8.37 0.15 -18.55
C ASN A 68 9.28 -0.39 -17.43
N VAL A 69 9.12 0.11 -16.22
CA VAL A 69 9.87 -0.31 -15.02
C VAL A 69 8.96 -1.05 -14.04
N GLY A 70 9.56 -1.86 -13.16
CA GLY A 70 8.82 -2.50 -12.07
C GLY A 70 8.45 -1.52 -10.97
N VAL A 71 7.50 -1.90 -10.11
CA VAL A 71 7.02 -1.05 -9.01
C VAL A 71 6.94 -1.85 -7.72
N ILE A 72 7.40 -1.25 -6.62
CA ILE A 72 7.21 -1.75 -5.26
C ILE A 72 6.15 -0.87 -4.59
N LEU A 73 5.03 -1.47 -4.20
CA LEU A 73 3.94 -0.78 -3.51
C LEU A 73 3.95 -1.15 -2.04
N GLU A 74 3.90 -0.14 -1.18
CA GLU A 74 3.90 -0.29 0.26
C GLU A 74 2.49 -0.43 0.83
N THR A 75 2.32 -1.32 1.80
CA THR A 75 1.07 -1.43 2.55
C THR A 75 0.90 -0.24 3.51
N PRO A 76 -0.34 0.29 3.70
CA PRO A 76 -0.61 1.32 4.71
C PRO A 76 -0.64 0.72 6.12
N THR A 77 0.46 0.12 6.56
CA THR A 77 0.58 -0.61 7.84
C THR A 77 1.53 0.06 8.82
N TRP A 78 1.99 1.28 8.52
CA TRP A 78 2.72 2.07 9.49
C TRP A 78 1.86 2.26 10.75
N ARG A 79 2.37 1.76 11.89
CA ARG A 79 1.68 1.69 13.19
C ARG A 79 0.46 0.77 13.25
N ALA A 80 0.32 -0.20 12.34
CA ALA A 80 -0.68 -1.26 12.43
C ALA A 80 -0.22 -2.40 13.35
N ASN A 81 -0.02 -2.10 14.64
CA ASN A 81 0.42 -3.07 15.66
C ASN A 81 -0.35 -2.90 16.99
N PRO A 82 -0.28 -3.87 17.92
CA PRO A 82 -1.10 -3.87 19.13
C PRO A 82 -0.98 -2.59 19.97
N ASP A 83 0.22 -2.04 20.10
CA ASP A 83 0.47 -0.86 20.95
C ASP A 83 -0.25 0.39 20.46
N TRP A 84 -0.37 0.55 19.14
CA TRP A 84 -1.08 1.68 18.53
C TRP A 84 -2.57 1.43 18.37
N ILE A 85 -2.99 0.18 18.14
CA ILE A 85 -4.42 -0.18 18.10
C ILE A 85 -5.10 0.05 19.46
N ASN A 86 -4.37 -0.11 20.56
CA ASN A 86 -4.90 0.24 21.89
C ASN A 86 -5.03 1.76 22.12
N LYS A 87 -4.37 2.60 21.30
CA LYS A 87 -4.37 4.07 21.43
C LYS A 87 -5.34 4.76 20.45
N ILE A 88 -5.82 4.05 19.44
CA ILE A 88 -6.61 4.58 18.34
C ILE A 88 -7.86 3.71 18.21
N ASP A 89 -9.03 4.32 18.14
CA ASP A 89 -10.26 3.58 17.92
C ASP A 89 -10.36 3.09 16.46
N PHE A 90 -10.00 1.83 16.22
CA PHE A 90 -10.13 1.18 14.91
C PHE A 90 -11.53 0.62 14.64
N SER A 91 -12.58 1.14 15.30
CA SER A 91 -13.97 0.73 15.09
C SER A 91 -14.20 -0.77 15.33
N GLY A 92 -13.52 -1.33 16.32
CA GLY A 92 -13.62 -2.74 16.72
C GLY A 92 -12.80 -3.72 15.89
N GLU A 93 -12.00 -3.26 14.92
CA GLU A 93 -11.11 -4.11 14.13
C GLU A 93 -9.86 -4.55 14.92
N ASP A 94 -9.45 -5.80 14.73
CA ASP A 94 -8.19 -6.30 15.29
C ASP A 94 -6.98 -6.03 14.39
N VAL A 95 -5.78 -6.17 14.97
CA VAL A 95 -4.48 -5.95 14.29
C VAL A 95 -4.35 -6.79 13.01
N VAL A 96 -4.82 -8.04 13.07
CA VAL A 96 -4.69 -8.98 11.95
C VAL A 96 -5.62 -8.58 10.82
N SER A 97 -6.86 -8.19 11.12
CA SER A 97 -7.85 -7.71 10.16
C SER A 97 -7.37 -6.45 9.46
N ILE A 98 -6.85 -5.47 10.20
CA ILE A 98 -6.31 -4.22 9.64
C ILE A 98 -5.15 -4.49 8.67
N ASN A 99 -4.20 -5.35 9.08
CA ASN A 99 -3.07 -5.72 8.22
C ASN A 99 -3.52 -6.47 6.97
N ARG A 100 -4.54 -7.36 7.07
CA ARG A 100 -5.13 -8.03 5.90
C ARG A 100 -5.78 -7.04 4.95
N LYS A 101 -6.60 -6.11 5.45
CA LYS A 101 -7.22 -5.04 4.65
C LYS A 101 -6.19 -4.19 3.93
N ALA A 102 -5.08 -3.87 4.59
CA ALA A 102 -3.98 -3.12 4.00
C ALA A 102 -3.32 -3.89 2.84
N VAL A 103 -3.07 -5.19 3.02
CA VAL A 103 -2.53 -6.06 1.97
C VAL A 103 -3.53 -6.24 0.81
N ASP A 104 -4.83 -6.36 1.13
CA ASP A 104 -5.89 -6.52 0.14
C ASP A 104 -6.02 -5.28 -0.75
N LEU A 105 -5.93 -4.06 -0.18
CA LEU A 105 -5.88 -2.82 -0.96
C LEU A 105 -4.75 -2.83 -2.01
N ILE A 106 -3.54 -3.24 -1.62
CA ILE A 106 -2.40 -3.28 -2.56
C ILE A 106 -2.53 -4.44 -3.55
N ASN A 107 -3.10 -5.58 -3.12
CA ASN A 107 -3.43 -6.69 -4.01
C ASN A 107 -4.43 -6.27 -5.09
N ASP A 108 -5.47 -5.51 -4.74
CA ASP A 108 -6.45 -5.00 -5.70
C ASP A 108 -5.77 -4.15 -6.78
N ILE A 109 -4.88 -3.24 -6.38
CA ILE A 109 -4.08 -2.43 -7.30
C ILE A 109 -3.18 -3.32 -8.17
N ARG A 110 -2.51 -4.32 -7.59
CA ARG A 110 -1.67 -5.24 -8.37
C ARG A 110 -2.48 -6.02 -9.39
N ASN A 111 -3.65 -6.53 -9.02
CA ASN A 111 -4.50 -7.32 -9.89
C ASN A 111 -5.05 -6.48 -11.04
N GLU A 112 -5.36 -5.21 -10.78
CA GLU A 112 -5.89 -4.28 -11.77
C GLU A 112 -4.83 -3.77 -12.76
N TYR A 113 -3.59 -3.50 -12.32
CA TYR A 113 -2.62 -2.74 -13.13
C TYR A 113 -1.36 -3.51 -13.55
N GLN A 114 -1.04 -4.67 -12.95
CA GLN A 114 0.19 -5.38 -13.25
C GLN A 114 0.21 -5.93 -14.68
N THR A 115 1.37 -5.82 -15.33
CA THR A 115 1.65 -6.47 -16.62
C THR A 115 3.02 -7.13 -16.58
N GLU A 116 3.41 -7.87 -17.61
CA GLU A 116 4.77 -8.41 -17.74
C GLU A 116 5.84 -7.31 -17.76
N LYS A 117 5.52 -6.16 -18.37
CA LYS A 117 6.44 -5.02 -18.45
C LYS A 117 6.52 -4.25 -17.12
N VAL A 118 5.49 -4.35 -16.27
CA VAL A 118 5.37 -3.62 -15.00
C VAL A 118 5.06 -4.63 -13.89
N PRO A 119 6.04 -5.43 -13.46
CA PRO A 119 5.87 -6.30 -12.31
C PRO A 119 5.63 -5.46 -11.04
N ILE A 120 4.69 -5.89 -10.19
CA ILE A 120 4.33 -5.17 -8.97
C ILE A 120 4.61 -6.03 -7.74
N VAL A 121 5.56 -5.61 -6.93
CA VAL A 121 5.94 -6.25 -5.67
C VAL A 121 5.22 -5.54 -4.52
N ILE A 122 4.76 -6.30 -3.53
CA ILE A 122 4.09 -5.75 -2.35
C ILE A 122 5.10 -5.77 -1.19
N ASN A 123 5.37 -4.59 -0.64
CA ASN A 123 6.21 -4.42 0.54
C ASN A 123 5.31 -4.23 1.78
N GLY A 124 5.42 -5.15 2.74
CA GLY A 124 4.74 -5.03 4.03
C GLY A 124 5.51 -4.10 4.95
N VAL A 125 4.96 -2.92 5.24
CA VAL A 125 5.59 -1.97 6.17
C VAL A 125 5.40 -2.45 7.62
N VAL A 126 6.45 -2.39 8.43
CA VAL A 126 6.48 -2.85 9.84
C VAL A 126 6.81 -1.69 10.78
#